data_AF-A0A0G0CP40-F1
#
_entry.id   AF-A0A0G0CP40-F1
#
_cell.length_a   1.000
_cell.length_b   1.000
_cell.length_c   1.000
_cell.angle_alpha   90.00
_cell.angle_beta   90.00
_cell.angle_gamma   90.00
#
_symmetry.space_group_name_H-M   'P 1'
#
loop_
_entity.id
_entity.type
_entity.pdbx_description
1 polymer ?
#
loop_
_entity_poly.entity_id
_entity_poly.type
_entity_poly.pdbx_seq_one_letter_code
_entity_poly.pdbx_strand_id
1 'polypeptide(L)'
;MDNSVIITIVILVAICLLFFLAAINTRKKTFKKKGKMLKDLEALKVGAYSNNPSERITAIIKLDNLLARALQYRFSNEKNCGENLKLAKKLFSRPVYEEIWKIHKLRNQVVHDDMLISEDKMKEAYRIYNLSITKILK
;
A
#
# COMPACT_ATOMS: atom_id res chain seq x y z
N MET A 1 23.99 36.75 32.96
CA MET A 1 24.02 35.75 31.88
C MET A 1 24.27 36.54 30.61
N ASP A 2 25.35 36.24 29.88
CA ASP A 2 25.73 37.06 28.74
C ASP A 2 24.69 36.97 27.63
N ASN A 3 24.45 38.08 26.92
CA ASN A 3 23.49 38.14 25.82
C ASN A 3 23.77 37.07 24.74
N SER A 4 25.05 36.72 24.55
CA SER A 4 25.48 35.63 23.68
C SER A 4 24.89 34.28 24.11
N VAL A 5 24.96 33.95 25.40
CA VAL A 5 24.42 32.70 25.97
C VAL A 5 22.90 32.64 25.83
N ILE A 6 22.20 33.75 26.06
CA ILE A 6 20.74 33.84 25.87
C ILE A 6 20.38 33.57 24.40
N ILE A 7 21.07 34.21 23.46
CA ILE A 7 20.85 34.02 22.02
C ILE A 7 21.09 32.56 21.62
N THR A 8 22.17 31.94 22.10
CA THR A 8 22.45 30.52 21.82
C THR A 8 21.35 29.59 22.32
N ILE A 9 20.83 29.81 23.53
CA ILE A 9 19.72 29.02 24.09
C ILE A 9 18.46 29.18 23.23
N VAL A 10 18.13 30.41 22.83
CA VAL A 10 16.95 30.69 21.98
C VAL A 10 17.07 29.98 20.63
N ILE A 11 18.25 30.00 20.00
CA ILE A 11 18.49 29.30 18.73
C ILE A 11 18.30 27.79 18.89
N LEU A 12 18.85 27.19 19.95
CA LEU A 12 18.70 25.75 20.21
C LEU A 12 17.24 25.36 20.43
N VAL A 13 16.48 26.16 21.19
CA VAL A 13 15.04 25.95 21.40
C VAL A 13 14.29 26.05 20.08
N ALA A 14 14.60 27.04 19.24
CA ALA A 14 13.98 27.21 17.93
C ALA A 14 14.25 26.01 17.00
N ILE A 15 15.49 25.49 16.98
CA ILE A 15 15.87 24.31 16.20
C ILE A 15 15.10 23.07 16.70
N CYS A 16 15.06 22.83 18.01
CA CYS A 16 14.28 21.74 18.60
C CYS A 16 12.80 21.82 18.23
N LEU A 17 12.23 23.04 18.28
CA LEU A 17 10.83 23.28 17.92
C LEU A 17 10.57 23.02 16.43
N LEU A 18 11.49 23.39 15.54
CA LEU A 18 11.41 23.07 14.12
C LEU A 18 11.42 21.55 13.85
N PHE A 19 12.34 20.80 14.48
CA PHE A 19 12.38 19.34 14.34
C PHE A 19 11.10 18.68 14.89
N PHE A 20 10.57 19.18 16.00
CA PHE A 20 9.32 18.69 16.57
C PHE A 20 8.12 18.90 15.63
N LEU A 21 7.98 20.10 15.06
CA LEU A 21 6.93 20.39 14.07
C LEU A 21 7.06 19.53 12.81
N ALA A 22 8.28 19.34 12.31
CA ALA A 22 8.55 18.46 11.17
C ALA A 22 8.15 17.00 11.47
N ALA A 23 8.47 16.50 12.66
CA ALA A 23 8.08 15.16 13.10
C ALA A 23 6.56 14.97 13.19
N ILE A 24 5.81 15.98 13.64
CA ILE A 24 4.35 15.94 13.67
C ILE A 24 3.78 15.90 12.24
N ASN A 25 4.28 16.76 11.36
CA ASN A 25 3.78 16.85 9.99
C ASN A 25 4.02 15.56 9.18
N THR A 26 5.20 14.96 9.32
CA THR A 26 5.53 13.69 8.68
C THR A 26 4.61 12.56 9.13
N ARG A 27 4.31 12.45 10.45
CA ARG A 27 3.34 11.48 10.99
C ARG A 27 1.94 11.68 10.41
N LYS A 28 1.44 12.93 10.35
CA LYS A 28 0.12 13.27 9.79
C LYS A 28 0.02 12.88 8.31
N LYS A 29 1.06 13.16 7.51
CA LYS A 29 1.14 12.79 6.09
C LYS A 29 1.08 11.26 5.91
N THR A 30 1.82 10.52 6.73
CA THR A 30 1.85 9.05 6.74
C THR A 30 0.47 8.46 7.05
N PHE A 31 -0.22 8.96 8.09
CA PHE A 31 -1.59 8.52 8.42
C PHE A 31 -2.59 8.81 7.29
N LYS A 32 -2.52 10.01 6.69
CA LYS A 32 -3.37 10.37 5.54
C LYS A 32 -3.13 9.46 4.33
N LYS A 33 -1.87 9.09 4.06
CA LYS A 33 -1.50 8.17 2.96
C LYS A 33 -2.08 6.77 3.20
N LYS A 34 -1.94 6.21 4.40
CA LYS A 34 -2.56 4.93 4.80
C LYS A 34 -4.09 4.97 4.65
N GLY A 35 -4.74 6.01 5.18
CA GLY A 35 -6.18 6.17 5.08
C GLY A 35 -6.68 6.28 3.64
N LYS A 36 -5.94 6.96 2.76
CA LYS A 36 -6.26 7.01 1.32
C LYS A 36 -6.20 5.63 0.68
N MET A 37 -5.14 4.85 0.93
CA MET A 37 -5.00 3.51 0.37
C MET A 37 -6.13 2.55 0.79
N LEU A 38 -6.60 2.66 2.04
CA LEU A 38 -7.75 1.87 2.50
C LEU A 38 -9.07 2.31 1.84
N LYS A 39 -9.24 3.60 1.56
CA LYS A 39 -10.39 4.10 0.79
C LYS A 39 -10.33 3.65 -0.68
N ASP A 40 -9.14 3.71 -1.30
CA ASP A 40 -8.92 3.20 -2.66
C ASP A 40 -9.28 1.70 -2.74
N LEU A 41 -8.93 0.92 -1.70
CA LEU A 41 -9.26 -0.51 -1.62
C LEU A 41 -10.77 -0.76 -1.65
N GLU A 42 -11.53 -0.08 -0.80
CA GLU A 42 -12.99 -0.26 -0.72
C GLU A 42 -13.68 0.20 -2.01
N ALA A 43 -13.20 1.28 -2.63
CA ALA A 43 -13.74 1.75 -3.91
C ALA A 43 -13.56 0.71 -5.04
N LEU A 44 -12.47 -0.06 -5.03
CA LEU A 44 -12.19 -1.09 -6.03
C LEU A 44 -13.07 -2.34 -5.91
N LYS A 45 -13.78 -2.50 -4.79
CA LYS A 45 -14.76 -3.57 -4.60
C LYS A 45 -15.85 -3.54 -5.67
N VAL A 46 -16.33 -2.35 -6.04
CA VAL A 46 -17.40 -2.21 -7.05
C VAL A 46 -16.98 -2.84 -8.38
N GLY A 47 -15.78 -2.53 -8.86
CA GLY A 47 -15.26 -3.10 -10.11
C GLY A 47 -14.95 -4.60 -10.01
N ALA A 48 -14.54 -5.08 -8.84
CA ALA A 48 -14.28 -6.50 -8.63
C ALA A 48 -15.56 -7.37 -8.67
N TYR A 49 -16.71 -6.79 -8.28
CA TYR A 49 -18.01 -7.46 -8.27
C TYR A 49 -18.87 -7.09 -9.48
N SER A 50 -18.30 -6.41 -10.48
CA SER A 50 -19.04 -6.02 -11.67
C SER A 50 -19.32 -7.20 -12.59
N ASN A 51 -20.48 -7.19 -13.23
CA ASN A 51 -20.85 -8.13 -14.30
C ASN A 51 -20.07 -7.85 -15.60
N ASN A 52 -19.50 -6.66 -15.75
CA ASN A 52 -18.72 -6.27 -16.91
C ASN A 52 -17.26 -6.79 -16.83
N PRO A 53 -16.80 -7.65 -17.77
CA PRO A 53 -15.42 -8.16 -17.77
C PRO A 53 -14.34 -7.07 -17.79
N SER A 54 -14.56 -5.98 -18.53
CA SER A 54 -13.58 -4.89 -18.64
C SER A 54 -13.38 -4.14 -17.32
N GLU A 55 -14.45 -4.02 -16.52
CA GLU A 55 -14.37 -3.44 -15.18
C GLU A 55 -13.60 -4.34 -14.22
N ARG A 56 -13.79 -5.66 -14.31
CA ARG A 56 -13.03 -6.65 -13.51
C ARG A 56 -11.53 -6.63 -13.87
N ILE A 57 -11.20 -6.57 -15.15
CA ILE A 57 -9.80 -6.43 -15.63
C ILE A 57 -9.17 -5.15 -15.08
N THR A 58 -9.89 -4.03 -15.16
CA THR A 58 -9.41 -2.76 -14.61
C THR A 58 -9.23 -2.85 -13.10
N ALA A 59 -10.14 -3.52 -12.40
CA ALA A 59 -10.09 -3.68 -10.95
C ALA A 59 -8.90 -4.53 -10.51
N ILE A 60 -8.61 -5.67 -11.14
CA ILE A 60 -7.47 -6.52 -10.76
C ILE A 60 -6.13 -5.81 -10.93
N ILE A 61 -5.97 -5.03 -12.01
CA ILE A 61 -4.76 -4.24 -12.25
C ILE A 61 -4.60 -3.17 -11.16
N LYS A 62 -5.68 -2.44 -10.86
CA LYS A 62 -5.66 -1.39 -9.82
C LYS A 62 -5.42 -1.96 -8.42
N LEU A 63 -5.92 -3.16 -8.12
CA LEU A 63 -5.69 -3.85 -6.85
C LEU A 63 -4.23 -4.27 -6.70
N ASP A 64 -3.60 -4.85 -7.73
CA ASP A 64 -2.17 -5.21 -7.67
C ASP A 64 -1.29 -3.96 -7.55
N ASN A 65 -1.63 -2.87 -8.24
CA ASN A 65 -0.95 -1.58 -8.07
C ASN A 65 -1.11 -1.02 -6.65
N LEU A 66 -2.28 -1.21 -6.03
CA LEU A 66 -2.50 -0.82 -4.64
C LEU A 66 -1.70 -1.70 -3.68
N LEU A 67 -1.60 -3.00 -3.93
CA LEU A 67 -0.73 -3.91 -3.18
C LEU A 67 0.74 -3.47 -3.28
N ALA A 68 1.23 -3.15 -4.47
CA ALA A 68 2.57 -2.64 -4.68
C ALA A 68 2.83 -1.37 -3.84
N ARG A 69 1.91 -0.40 -3.90
CA ARG A 69 1.98 0.84 -3.09
C ARG A 69 1.96 0.56 -1.58
N ALA A 70 1.16 -0.40 -1.13
CA ALA A 70 1.09 -0.79 0.27
C ALA A 70 2.41 -1.41 0.75
N LEU A 71 3.03 -2.27 -0.07
CA LEU A 71 4.32 -2.87 0.24
C LEU A 71 5.47 -1.84 0.23
N GLN A 72 5.50 -0.96 -0.78
CA GLN A 72 6.44 0.16 -0.85
C GLN A 72 6.32 1.06 0.39
N TYR A 73 5.08 1.35 0.82
CA TYR A 73 4.83 2.07 2.05
C TYR A 73 5.37 1.33 3.28
N ARG A 74 5.15 0.02 3.38
CA ARG A 74 5.60 -0.81 4.51
C ARG A 74 7.13 -0.91 4.60
N PHE A 75 7.80 -1.04 3.47
CA PHE A 75 9.26 -1.23 3.42
C PHE A 75 10.02 0.07 3.15
N SER A 76 9.32 1.20 2.98
CA SER A 76 9.90 2.51 2.65
C SER A 76 10.87 2.43 1.47
N ASN A 77 10.42 1.80 0.38
CA ASN A 77 11.19 1.63 -0.84
C ASN A 77 10.35 1.92 -2.09
N GLU A 78 10.97 1.83 -3.26
CA GLU A 78 10.32 2.03 -4.57
C GLU A 78 10.37 0.78 -5.46
N LYS A 79 10.64 -0.39 -4.87
CA LYS A 79 10.73 -1.66 -5.61
C LYS A 79 9.38 -2.03 -6.21
N ASN A 80 9.42 -2.86 -7.26
CA ASN A 80 8.19 -3.33 -7.89
C ASN A 80 7.43 -4.34 -6.99
N CYS A 81 6.20 -4.69 -7.37
CA CYS A 81 5.34 -5.58 -6.59
C CYS A 81 6.01 -6.94 -6.28
N GLY A 82 6.57 -7.60 -7.31
CA GLY A 82 7.18 -8.92 -7.16
C GLY A 82 8.44 -8.92 -6.28
N GLU A 83 9.30 -7.91 -6.40
CA GLU A 83 10.45 -7.72 -5.51
C GLU A 83 10.02 -7.50 -4.07
N ASN A 84 8.99 -6.67 -3.85
CA ASN A 84 8.45 -6.42 -2.53
C ASN A 84 7.72 -7.63 -1.94
N LEU A 85 7.08 -8.46 -2.76
CA LEU A 85 6.51 -9.73 -2.32
C LEU A 85 7.61 -10.69 -1.83
N LYS A 86 8.81 -10.70 -2.42
CA LYS A 86 9.93 -11.50 -1.89
C LYS A 86 10.29 -11.07 -0.46
N LEU A 87 10.26 -9.76 -0.17
CA LEU A 87 10.52 -9.22 1.18
C LEU A 87 9.37 -9.55 2.16
N ALA A 88 8.14 -9.61 1.67
CA ALA A 88 6.94 -9.84 2.47
C ALA A 88 6.76 -11.29 2.98
N LYS A 89 7.66 -12.22 2.65
CA LYS A 89 7.56 -13.64 3.04
C LYS A 89 7.34 -13.84 4.55
N LYS A 90 7.95 -13.01 5.39
CA LYS A 90 7.80 -13.08 6.87
C LYS A 90 6.54 -12.38 7.40
N LEU A 91 5.82 -11.61 6.58
CA LEU A 91 4.58 -10.91 7.00
C LEU A 91 3.35 -11.82 6.95
N PHE A 92 3.40 -12.90 6.17
CA PHE A 92 2.27 -13.79 5.92
C PHE A 92 2.62 -15.22 6.32
N SER A 93 1.60 -16.00 6.67
CA SER A 93 1.77 -17.45 6.74
C SER A 93 2.03 -17.99 5.33
N ARG A 94 2.73 -19.13 5.22
CA ARG A 94 3.07 -19.71 3.93
C ARG A 94 1.86 -19.89 2.99
N PRO A 95 0.68 -20.40 3.43
CA PRO A 95 -0.48 -20.52 2.55
C PRO A 95 -0.94 -19.18 1.98
N VAL A 96 -1.09 -18.15 2.83
CA VAL A 96 -1.53 -16.82 2.41
C VAL A 96 -0.51 -16.17 1.48
N TYR A 97 0.79 -16.39 1.73
CA TYR A 97 1.86 -15.89 0.88
C TYR A 97 1.76 -16.44 -0.56
N GLU A 98 1.54 -17.74 -0.70
CA GLU A 98 1.38 -18.38 -2.01
C GLU A 98 0.10 -17.91 -2.71
N GLU A 99 -1.00 -17.70 -1.97
CA GLU A 99 -2.23 -17.12 -2.52
C GLU A 99 -2.00 -15.71 -3.09
N ILE A 100 -1.23 -14.86 -2.39
CA ILE A 100 -0.89 -13.52 -2.88
C ILE A 100 -0.04 -13.60 -4.16
N TRP A 101 0.90 -14.53 -4.24
CA TRP A 101 1.66 -14.77 -5.47
C TRP A 101 0.79 -15.27 -6.62
N LYS A 102 -0.16 -16.15 -6.34
CA LYS A 102 -1.10 -16.68 -7.32
C LYS A 102 -1.93 -15.55 -7.95
N ILE A 103 -2.49 -14.64 -7.15
CA ILE A 103 -3.27 -13.50 -7.68
C ILE A 103 -2.40 -12.45 -8.40
N HIS A 104 -1.15 -12.27 -7.97
CA HIS A 104 -0.20 -11.38 -8.66
C HIS A 104 0.12 -11.93 -10.06
N LYS A 105 0.34 -13.25 -10.16
CA LYS A 105 0.52 -13.93 -11.46
C LYS A 105 -0.74 -13.87 -12.31
N LEU A 106 -1.93 -14.05 -11.71
CA LEU A 106 -3.20 -13.91 -12.42
C LEU A 106 -3.32 -12.52 -13.07
N ARG A 107 -2.95 -11.44 -12.36
CA ARG A 107 -2.92 -10.09 -12.96
C ARG A 107 -1.98 -10.02 -14.16
N ASN A 108 -0.80 -10.62 -14.08
CA ASN A 108 0.14 -10.64 -15.20
C ASN A 108 -0.45 -11.37 -16.42
N GLN A 109 -1.13 -12.50 -16.22
CA GLN A 109 -1.81 -13.23 -17.29
C GLN A 109 -2.93 -12.39 -17.93
N VAL A 110 -3.71 -11.66 -17.13
CA VAL A 110 -4.74 -10.75 -17.67
C VAL A 110 -4.14 -9.68 -18.59
N VAL A 111 -2.97 -9.14 -18.23
CA VAL A 111 -2.33 -8.06 -18.99
C VAL A 111 -1.56 -8.58 -20.21
N HIS A 112 -0.98 -9.78 -20.14
CA HIS A 112 -0.15 -10.33 -21.21
C HIS A 112 -0.89 -11.27 -22.16
N ASP A 113 -1.89 -12.00 -21.66
CA ASP A 113 -2.59 -13.05 -22.41
C ASP A 113 -4.04 -12.63 -22.76
N ASP A 114 -4.40 -11.35 -22.56
CA ASP A 114 -5.77 -10.80 -22.74
C ASP A 114 -6.87 -11.66 -22.10
N MET A 115 -6.54 -12.31 -20.98
CA MET A 115 -7.40 -13.29 -20.33
C MET A 115 -8.62 -12.61 -19.68
N LEU A 116 -9.81 -13.05 -20.04
CA LEU A 116 -11.03 -12.70 -19.32
C LEU A 116 -11.06 -13.36 -17.93
N ILE A 117 -11.40 -12.58 -16.92
CA ILE A 117 -11.62 -13.07 -15.56
C ILE A 117 -13.12 -13.28 -15.30
N SER A 118 -13.47 -14.46 -14.81
CA SER A 118 -14.82 -14.75 -14.29
C SER A 118 -15.07 -14.00 -13.00
N GLU A 119 -16.35 -13.73 -12.71
CA GLU A 119 -16.76 -13.02 -11.51
C GLU A 119 -16.27 -13.71 -10.23
N ASP A 120 -16.39 -15.04 -10.14
CA ASP A 120 -15.95 -15.79 -8.96
C ASP A 120 -14.45 -15.69 -8.71
N LYS A 121 -13.63 -15.81 -9.77
CA LYS A 121 -12.18 -15.63 -9.67
C LYS A 121 -11.82 -14.20 -9.25
N MET A 122 -12.57 -13.21 -9.72
CA MET A 122 -12.35 -11.82 -9.33
C MET A 122 -12.69 -11.56 -7.86
N LYS A 123 -13.81 -12.13 -7.38
CA LYS A 123 -14.21 -12.05 -5.96
C LYS A 123 -13.18 -12.71 -5.05
N GLU A 124 -12.66 -13.88 -5.45
CA GLU A 124 -11.56 -14.54 -4.74
C GLU A 124 -10.32 -13.66 -4.70
N ALA A 125 -9.90 -13.11 -5.86
CA ALA A 125 -8.76 -12.22 -5.95
C ALA A 125 -8.92 -10.98 -5.05
N TYR A 126 -10.09 -10.34 -5.08
CA TYR A 126 -10.41 -9.20 -4.21
C TYR A 126 -10.30 -9.56 -2.74
N ARG A 127 -10.80 -10.73 -2.31
CA ARG A 127 -10.70 -11.19 -0.92
C ARG A 127 -9.24 -11.28 -0.47
N ILE A 128 -8.37 -11.84 -1.29
CA ILE A 128 -6.94 -11.99 -0.98
C ILE A 128 -6.23 -10.62 -1.00
N TYR A 129 -6.52 -9.75 -1.97
CA TYR A 129 -5.99 -8.38 -1.99
C TYR A 129 -6.44 -7.60 -0.75
N ASN A 130 -7.72 -7.66 -0.40
CA ASN A 130 -8.26 -6.97 0.77
C ASN A 130 -7.59 -7.43 2.06
N LEU A 131 -7.48 -8.75 2.26
CA LEU A 131 -6.80 -9.34 3.42
C LEU A 131 -5.33 -8.89 3.50
N SER A 132 -4.59 -9.01 2.39
CA SER A 132 -3.16 -8.72 2.36
C SER A 132 -2.85 -7.24 2.53
N ILE A 133 -3.53 -6.36 1.79
CA ILE A 133 -3.35 -4.90 1.87
C ILE A 133 -3.73 -4.40 3.26
N THR A 134 -4.86 -4.85 3.83
CA THR A 134 -5.26 -4.47 5.18
C THR A 134 -4.23 -4.92 6.21
N LYS A 135 -3.65 -6.12 6.07
CA LYS A 135 -2.60 -6.62 6.95
C LYS A 135 -1.29 -5.84 6.82
N ILE A 136 -0.89 -5.47 5.60
CA ILE A 136 0.32 -4.67 5.35
C ILE A 136 0.19 -3.27 5.95
N LEU A 137 -1.02 -2.70 5.83
CA LEU A 137 -1.30 -1.35 6.28
C LEU A 137 -1.62 -1.27 7.76
N LYS A 138 -2.02 -2.35 8.45
CA LYS A 138 -2.23 -2.36 9.90
C LYS A 138 -1.00 -1.84 10.65
#